data_AF-X1JSD2-F1
#
_entry.id   AF-X1JSD2-F1
#
_cell.length_a   1.000
_cell.length_b   1.000
_cell.length_c   1.000
_cell.angle_alpha   90.00
_cell.angle_beta   90.00
_cell.angle_gamma   90.00
#
_symmetry.space_group_name_H-M   'P 1'
#
loop_
_entity.id
_entity.type
_entity.pdbx_description
1 polymer ?
#
loop_
_entity_poly.entity_id
_entity_poly.type
_entity_poly.pdbx_seq_one_letter_code
_entity_poly.pdbx_strand_id
1 'polypeptide(L)' 'MKTQLTTLTPEECDKLLDHLQKPPNNSASPRVHHRNYTMALLMLDAGCRVGELVQLE' A
#
# COMPACT_ATOMS: atom_id res chain seq x y z
N MET A 1 -9.67 19.86 17.38
CA MET A 1 -9.76 19.64 15.92
C MET A 1 -9.98 18.15 15.72
N LYS A 2 -11.20 17.70 15.36
CA LYS A 2 -11.42 16.28 15.06
C LYS A 2 -10.74 16.00 13.72
N THR A 3 -9.62 15.29 13.74
CA THR A 3 -9.00 14.75 12.52
C THR A 3 -10.01 13.80 11.89
N GLN A 4 -10.63 14.20 10.77
CA GLN A 4 -11.37 13.25 9.95
C GLN A 4 -10.34 12.29 9.37
N LEU A 5 -10.31 11.07 9.90
CA LEU A 5 -9.53 9.98 9.33
C LEU A 5 -10.25 9.50 8.08
N THR A 6 -9.78 9.93 6.92
CA THR A 6 -10.15 9.32 5.64
C THR A 6 -9.57 7.90 5.64
N THR A 7 -10.45 6.92 5.78
CA THR A 7 -10.13 5.50 5.70
C THR A 7 -10.63 4.98 4.36
N LEU A 8 -9.88 4.05 3.77
CA LEU A 8 -10.32 3.36 2.56
C LEU A 8 -11.37 2.30 2.93
N THR A 9 -12.38 2.12 2.08
CA THR A 9 -13.26 0.95 2.17
C THR A 9 -12.52 -0.30 1.70
N PRO A 10 -13.00 -1.52 2.02
CA PRO A 10 -12.41 -2.75 1.51
C PRO A 10 -12.25 -2.77 -0.02
N GLU A 11 -13.26 -2.28 -0.75
CA GLU A 11 -13.23 -2.23 -2.21
C GLU A 11 -12.19 -1.23 -2.74
N GLU A 12 -11.91 -0.15 -2.00
CA GLU A 12 -10.85 0.80 -2.34
C GLU A 12 -9.46 0.23 -2.06
N CYS A 13 -9.32 -0.57 -1.01
CA CYS A 13 -8.10 -1.31 -0.70
C CYS A 13 -7.76 -2.32 -1.81
N ASP A 14 -8.74 -3.08 -2.29
CA ASP A 14 -8.53 -4.04 -3.39
C ASP A 14 -8.11 -3.34 -4.68
N LYS A 15 -8.77 -2.23 -5.02
CA LYS A 15 -8.41 -1.40 -6.19
C LYS A 15 -6.99 -0.85 -6.07
N LEU A 16 -6.57 -0.45 -4.87
CA LEU A 16 -5.21 0.01 -4.63
C LEU A 16 -4.20 -1.11 -4.89
N LEU A 17 -4.45 -2.31 -4.37
CA LEU A 17 -3.56 -3.46 -4.57
C LEU A 17 -3.44 -3.85 -6.04
N ASP A 18 -4.55 -3.87 -6.79
CA ASP A 18 -4.56 -4.12 -8.23
C ASP A 18 -3.74 -3.07 -9.00
N HIS A 19 -3.90 -1.79 -8.65
CA HIS A 19 -3.16 -0.70 -9.27
C HIS A 19 -1.65 -0.79 -9.00
N LEU A 20 -1.27 -1.16 -7.78
CA LEU A 20 0.15 -1.32 -7.41
C LEU A 20 0.80 -2.52 -8.09
N GLN A 21 0.03 -3.58 -8.35
CA GLN A 21 0.51 -4.76 -9.06
C GLN A 21 0.68 -4.49 -10.57
N LYS A 22 -0.22 -3.72 -11.18
CA LYS A 22 -0.25 -3.44 -12.63
C LYS A 22 -0.48 -1.95 -12.93
N PRO A 23 0.47 -1.06 -12.59
CA PRO A 23 0.26 0.38 -12.79
C PRO A 23 0.23 0.74 -14.29
N PRO A 24 -0.72 1.58 -14.71
CA PRO A 24 -0.79 2.07 -16.09
C PRO A 24 0.38 3.02 -16.40
N ASN A 25 0.90 2.98 -17.64
CA ASN A 25 1.94 3.88 -18.17
C ASN A 25 3.26 3.91 -17.37
N ASN A 26 3.70 2.75 -16.92
CA ASN A 26 4.71 2.68 -15.89
C ASN A 26 6.17 2.67 -16.40
N SER A 27 6.98 3.57 -15.84
CA SER A 27 8.43 3.70 -16.09
C SER A 27 9.31 3.26 -14.91
N ALA A 28 8.71 2.88 -13.78
CA ALA A 28 9.46 2.43 -12.60
C ALA A 28 9.93 0.98 -12.74
N SER A 29 11.00 0.64 -12.00
CA SER A 29 11.60 -0.70 -12.06
C SER A 29 10.71 -1.75 -11.37
N PRO A 30 10.71 -3.01 -11.83
CA PRO A 30 9.93 -4.09 -11.22
C PRO A 30 10.09 -4.22 -9.70
N ARG A 31 11.30 -3.94 -9.19
CA ARG A 31 11.60 -3.97 -7.74
C ARG A 31 10.77 -2.96 -6.95
N VAL A 32 10.52 -1.77 -7.51
CA VAL A 32 9.72 -0.73 -6.83
C VAL A 32 8.26 -1.15 -6.72
N HIS A 33 7.72 -1.83 -7.74
CA HIS A 33 6.34 -2.34 -7.71
C HIS A 33 6.17 -3.42 -6.67
N HIS A 34 7.04 -4.42 -6.66
CA HIS A 34 7.02 -5.46 -5.65
C HIS A 34 7.10 -4.86 -4.25
N ARG A 35 8.01 -3.90 -4.03
CA ARG A 35 8.14 -3.22 -2.73
C ARG A 35 6.83 -2.54 -2.33
N ASN A 36 6.26 -1.69 -3.19
CA ASN A 36 5.09 -0.89 -2.87
C ASN A 36 3.85 -1.76 -2.64
N TYR A 37 3.66 -2.79 -3.48
CA TYR A 37 2.59 -3.76 -3.32
C TYR A 37 2.71 -4.50 -1.98
N THR A 38 3.89 -5.05 -1.66
CA THR A 38 4.09 -5.80 -0.41
C THR A 38 3.91 -4.90 0.82
N MET A 39 4.41 -3.67 0.78
CA MET A 39 4.20 -2.71 1.87
C MET A 39 2.71 -2.42 2.07
N ALA A 40 1.98 -2.10 1.00
CA ALA A 40 0.55 -1.83 1.08
C ALA A 40 -0.23 -3.05 1.61
N LEU A 41 0.09 -4.26 1.14
CA LEU A 41 -0.54 -5.49 1.59
C LEU A 41 -0.38 -5.69 3.11
N LEU A 42 0.83 -5.55 3.64
CA LEU A 42 1.08 -5.71 5.07
C LEU A 42 0.44 -4.60 5.92
N MET A 43 0.40 -3.35 5.41
CA MET A 43 -0.32 -2.26 6.08
C MET A 43 -1.81 -2.55 6.20
N LEU A 44 -2.41 -3.09 5.13
CA LEU A 44 -3.84 -3.37 5.06
C LEU A 44 -4.22 -4.60 5.91
N ASP A 45 -3.40 -5.65 5.86
CA ASP A 45 -3.71 -6.93 6.52
C ASP A 45 -3.36 -6.92 8.02
N ALA A 46 -2.19 -6.41 8.38
CA ALA A 46 -1.70 -6.40 9.76
C ALA A 46 -1.91 -5.05 10.49
N GLY A 47 -2.40 -4.02 9.79
CA GLY A 47 -2.57 -2.68 10.36
C GLY A 47 -1.25 -1.98 10.72
N CYS A 48 -0.13 -2.44 10.13
CA CYS A 48 1.20 -1.91 10.44
C CYS A 48 1.33 -0.43 10.05
N ARG A 49 2.01 0.33 10.91
CA ARG A 49 2.47 1.68 10.58
C ARG A 49 3.62 1.58 9.58
N VAL A 50 3.75 2.58 8.71
CA VAL A 50 4.87 2.68 7.75
C VAL A 50 6.23 2.56 8.47
N GLY A 51 6.36 3.18 9.65
CA GLY A 51 7.59 3.12 10.44
C GLY A 51 7.97 1.72 10.93
N GLU A 52 6.98 0.87 11.19
CA GLU A 52 7.20 -0.52 11.61
C GLU A 52 7.63 -1.36 10.40
N LEU A 53 7.05 -1.11 9.22
CA LEU A 53 7.36 -1.84 7.99
C LEU A 53 8.77 -1.58 7.46
N VAL A 54 9.26 -0.34 7.56
CA VAL A 54 10.61 0.00 7.09
C VAL A 54 11.72 -0.56 7.99
N GLN A 55 11.36 -1.07 9.18
CA GLN A 55 12.26 -1.69 10.14
C GLN A 55 12.06 -3.21 10.24
N LEU A 56 11.33 -3.83 9.30
CA LEU A 56 11.23 -5.29 9.23
C LEU A 56 12.61 -5.87 8.89
N GLU A 57 13.20 -6.53 9.87
CA GLU A 57 14.46 -7.29 9.78
C GLU A 57 14.19 -8.79 9.61
#